data_AF-A0A7W7WKW2-F1
#
_entry.id   AF-A0A7W7WKW2-F1
#
_cell.length_a   1.000
_cell.length_b   1.000
_cell.length_c   1.000
_cell.angle_alpha   90.00
_cell.angle_beta   90.00
_cell.angle_gamma   90.00
#
_symmetry.space_group_name_H-M   'P 1'
#
loop_
_entity.id
_entity.type
_entity.pdbx_description
1 polymer ?
#
loop_
_entity_poly.entity_id
_entity_poly.type
_entity_poly.pdbx_seq_one_letter_code
_entity_poly.pdbx_strand_id
1 'polypeptide(L)'
;MPTLPWTTPNAPRPDAQVLVMASRLEVGSLRHSPRFFLKSLSAWRQVRSAPGAVGASLIAQPLKGVFWTLSAWEDRKALYTYAKTEPHYSIMTSLRAVTKTSTFVFWEVGADQLPIDWADAKNRIAEQQRLDAADK
;
A
#
# COMPACT_ATOMS: atom_id res chain seq x y z
N MET A 1 -2.98 -17.34 -4.72
CA MET A 1 -3.51 -15.97 -4.53
C MET A 1 -2.61 -15.02 -5.32
N PRO A 2 -3.14 -14.02 -6.04
CA PRO A 2 -2.27 -13.11 -6.80
C PRO A 2 -1.53 -12.19 -5.81
N THR A 3 -0.30 -12.58 -5.47
CA THR A 3 0.70 -11.68 -4.91
C THR A 3 1.47 -11.11 -6.08
N LEU A 4 1.49 -9.78 -6.20
CA LEU A 4 2.42 -9.13 -7.11
C LEU A 4 3.76 -9.02 -6.37
N PRO A 5 4.82 -9.66 -6.88
CA PRO A 5 6.11 -9.67 -6.20
C PRO A 5 6.65 -8.25 -6.07
N TRP A 6 7.62 -8.08 -5.17
CA TRP A 6 8.30 -6.80 -5.00
C TRP A 6 8.88 -6.32 -6.33
N THR A 7 8.65 -5.05 -6.64
CA THR A 7 9.29 -4.35 -7.76
C THR A 7 10.06 -3.17 -7.22
N THR A 8 11.17 -2.83 -7.88
CA THR A 8 12.02 -1.67 -7.56
C THR A 8 11.98 -0.70 -8.75
N PRO A 9 11.06 0.29 -8.77
CA PRO A 9 10.93 1.23 -9.88
C PRO A 9 12.15 2.12 -10.04
N ASN A 10 12.65 2.65 -8.92
CA ASN A 10 13.83 3.50 -8.84
C ASN A 10 14.76 2.91 -7.78
N ALA A 11 16.02 2.67 -8.12
CA ALA A 11 16.98 2.17 -7.16
C ALA A 11 17.31 3.28 -6.14
N PRO A 12 17.10 3.05 -4.82
CA PRO A 12 17.50 4.01 -3.80
C PRO A 12 19.02 4.11 -3.71
N ARG A 13 19.54 5.21 -3.16
CA ARG A 13 20.94 5.27 -2.74
C ARG A 13 21.16 4.24 -1.61
N PRO A 14 22.29 3.50 -1.59
CA PRO A 14 22.50 2.42 -0.62
C PRO A 14 22.43 2.85 0.86
N ASP A 15 22.79 4.10 1.14
CA ASP A 15 22.83 4.72 2.46
C ASP A 15 21.57 5.55 2.79
N ALA A 16 20.59 5.58 1.89
CA ALA A 16 19.37 6.36 2.11
C ALA A 16 18.46 5.71 3.15
N GLN A 17 17.84 6.54 3.98
CA GLN A 17 16.59 6.17 4.67
C GLN A 17 15.43 6.28 3.68
N VAL A 18 14.47 5.37 3.81
CA VAL A 18 13.27 5.32 2.97
C VAL A 18 12.03 5.22 3.85
N LEU A 19 10.95 5.87 3.44
CA LEU A 19 9.65 5.75 4.08
C LEU A 19 8.91 4.52 3.56
N VAL A 20 8.60 3.58 4.45
CA VAL A 20 7.71 2.45 4.17
C VAL A 20 6.28 2.82 4.55
N MET A 21 5.35 2.43 3.67
CA MET A 21 3.91 2.40 3.93
C MET A 21 3.41 0.99 3.71
N ALA A 22 2.74 0.43 4.72
CA ALA A 22 1.93 -0.78 4.57
C ALA A 22 0.48 -0.47 4.90
N SER A 23 -0.45 -1.11 4.19
CA SER A 23 -1.87 -0.95 4.46
C SER A 23 -2.69 -2.22 4.27
N ARG A 24 -3.83 -2.27 4.95
CA ARG A 24 -4.89 -3.26 4.77
C ARG A 24 -6.20 -2.53 4.51
N LEU A 25 -6.87 -2.85 3.41
CA LEU A 25 -8.19 -2.35 3.06
C LEU A 25 -9.18 -3.52 2.99
N GLU A 26 -10.34 -3.35 3.62
CA GLU A 26 -11.45 -4.30 3.60
C GLU A 26 -12.66 -3.65 2.93
N VAL A 27 -13.22 -4.29 1.91
CA VAL A 27 -14.46 -3.81 1.28
C VAL A 27 -15.68 -4.26 2.08
N GLY A 28 -16.71 -3.41 2.14
CA GLY A 28 -17.93 -3.72 2.90
C GLY A 28 -18.85 -4.77 2.25
N SER A 29 -18.65 -5.07 0.97
CA SER A 29 -19.41 -6.11 0.28
C SER A 29 -18.59 -6.72 -0.86
N LEU A 30 -18.64 -8.04 -0.99
CA LEU A 30 -17.92 -8.79 -2.03
C LEU A 30 -18.36 -8.41 -3.45
N ARG A 31 -19.57 -7.87 -3.64
CA ARG A 31 -20.02 -7.36 -4.94
C ARG A 31 -19.16 -6.19 -5.45
N HIS A 32 -18.50 -5.46 -4.55
CA HIS A 32 -17.61 -4.35 -4.88
C HIS A 32 -16.15 -4.80 -5.08
N SER A 33 -15.83 -6.04 -4.71
CA SER A 33 -14.47 -6.59 -4.75
C SER A 33 -13.86 -6.65 -6.17
N PRO A 34 -14.60 -7.06 -7.23
CA PRO A 34 -14.05 -7.05 -8.59
C PRO A 34 -13.65 -5.64 -9.05
N ARG A 35 -14.51 -4.64 -8.81
CA ARG A 35 -14.23 -3.24 -9.14
C ARG A 35 -13.03 -2.70 -8.35
N PHE A 36 -12.95 -3.05 -7.07
CA PHE A 36 -11.82 -2.67 -6.22
C PHE A 36 -10.51 -3.26 -6.77
N PHE A 37 -10.49 -4.56 -7.08
CA PHE A 37 -9.32 -5.24 -7.63
C PHE A 37 -8.82 -4.61 -8.93
N LEU A 38 -9.71 -4.32 -9.88
CA LEU A 38 -9.34 -3.64 -11.14
C LEU A 38 -8.74 -2.25 -10.89
N LYS A 39 -9.30 -1.49 -9.95
CA LYS A 39 -8.75 -0.18 -9.57
C LYS A 39 -7.39 -0.31 -8.88
N SER A 40 -7.20 -1.30 -8.00
CA SER A 40 -5.89 -1.58 -7.40
C SER A 40 -4.83 -1.91 -8.44
N LEU A 41 -5.17 -2.66 -9.49
CA LEU A 41 -4.24 -2.93 -10.60
C LEU A 41 -3.87 -1.66 -11.38
N SER A 42 -4.80 -0.71 -11.54
CA SER A 42 -4.50 0.58 -12.18
C SER A 42 -3.53 1.42 -11.33
N ALA A 43 -3.80 1.57 -10.04
CA ALA A 43 -2.91 2.24 -9.10
C ALA A 43 -1.53 1.57 -9.03
N TRP A 44 -1.50 0.23 -9.10
CA TRP A 44 -0.27 -0.55 -9.16
C TRP A 44 0.56 -0.26 -10.42
N ARG A 45 -0.07 -0.12 -11.59
CA ARG A 45 0.68 0.25 -12.81
C ARG A 45 1.36 1.61 -12.65
N GLN A 46 0.70 2.58 -12.02
CA GLN A 46 1.25 3.90 -11.77
C GLN A 46 2.41 3.87 -10.76
N VAL A 47 2.35 3.03 -9.71
CA VAL A 47 3.43 2.98 -8.70
C VAL A 47 4.75 2.51 -9.31
N ARG A 48 4.69 1.66 -10.34
CA ARG A 48 5.86 1.10 -11.03
C ARG A 48 6.68 2.13 -11.82
N SER A 49 6.20 3.36 -11.94
CA SER A 49 6.90 4.47 -12.59
C SER A 49 6.78 5.77 -11.80
N ALA A 50 6.31 5.71 -10.55
CA ALA A 50 6.10 6.91 -9.74
C ALA A 50 7.46 7.47 -9.29
N PRO A 51 7.72 8.78 -9.46
CA PRO A 51 8.91 9.42 -8.92
C PRO A 51 9.02 9.21 -7.41
N GLY A 52 10.21 8.81 -6.97
CA GLY A 52 10.50 8.53 -5.56
C GLY A 52 9.93 7.22 -5.01
N ALA A 53 9.24 6.39 -5.82
CA ALA A 53 8.92 5.03 -5.43
C ALA A 53 10.16 4.13 -5.55
N VAL A 54 10.63 3.58 -4.44
CA VAL A 54 11.84 2.73 -4.41
C VAL A 54 11.51 1.25 -4.24
N GLY A 55 10.26 0.95 -3.88
CA GLY A 55 9.69 -0.35 -4.20
C GLY A 55 8.25 -0.52 -3.78
N ALA A 56 7.62 -1.58 -4.29
CA ALA A 56 6.23 -1.87 -4.00
C ALA A 56 5.91 -3.35 -4.12
N SER A 57 4.90 -3.82 -3.38
CA SER A 57 4.27 -5.13 -3.49
C SER A 57 2.76 -5.03 -3.17
N LEU A 58 1.96 -5.96 -3.69
CA LEU A 58 0.52 -6.01 -3.48
C LEU A 58 0.08 -7.47 -3.23
N ILE A 59 -0.74 -7.70 -2.20
CA ILE A 59 -1.49 -8.95 -2.04
C ILE A 59 -2.98 -8.64 -2.19
N ALA A 60 -3.61 -9.17 -3.22
CA ALA A 60 -5.05 -9.09 -3.37
C ALA A 60 -5.73 -10.40 -2.96
N GLN A 61 -6.77 -10.30 -2.12
CA GLN A 61 -7.64 -11.42 -1.75
C GLN A 61 -9.10 -11.09 -2.11
N PRO A 62 -9.47 -11.04 -3.41
CA PRO A 62 -10.78 -10.54 -3.82
C PRO A 62 -11.94 -11.34 -3.23
N LEU A 63 -11.79 -12.66 -3.09
CA LEU A 63 -12.79 -13.54 -2.48
C LEU A 63 -13.01 -13.27 -0.98
N LYS A 64 -12.04 -12.63 -0.31
CA LYS A 64 -12.14 -12.18 1.08
C LYS A 64 -12.48 -10.70 1.20
N GLY A 65 -12.48 -9.97 0.09
CA GLY A 65 -12.61 -8.52 0.09
C GLY A 65 -11.45 -7.79 0.79
N VAL A 66 -10.27 -8.41 0.89
CA VAL A 66 -9.11 -7.85 1.59
C VAL A 66 -7.99 -7.56 0.61
N PHE A 67 -7.42 -6.38 0.71
CA PHE A 67 -6.33 -5.90 -0.13
C PHE A 67 -5.21 -5.36 0.74
N TRP A 68 -3.99 -5.79 0.47
CA TRP A 68 -2.80 -5.36 1.20
C TRP A 68 -1.85 -4.66 0.25
N THR A 69 -1.38 -3.48 0.62
CA THR A 69 -0.33 -2.76 -0.10
C THR A 69 0.91 -2.63 0.77
N LEU A 70 2.07 -2.70 0.15
CA LEU A 70 3.36 -2.45 0.77
C LEU A 70 4.18 -1.64 -0.22
N SER A 71 4.75 -0.53 0.20
CA SER A 71 5.56 0.34 -0.66
C SER A 71 6.62 1.07 0.13
N ALA A 72 7.75 1.33 -0.49
CA ALA A 72 8.84 2.14 0.03
C ALA A 72 9.06 3.34 -0.88
N TRP A 73 9.34 4.49 -0.27
CA TRP A 73 9.45 5.79 -0.92
C TRP A 73 10.69 6.51 -0.43
N GLU A 74 11.28 7.35 -1.29
CA GLU A 74 12.41 8.22 -0.90
C GLU A 74 12.07 9.08 0.32
N ASP A 75 10.84 9.62 0.35
CA ASP A 75 10.35 10.40 1.48
C ASP A 75 8.80 10.46 1.50
N ARG A 76 8.27 11.13 2.53
CA ARG A 76 6.84 11.37 2.70
C ARG A 76 6.23 12.25 1.60
N LYS A 77 7.01 13.17 1.04
CA LYS A 77 6.56 14.09 -0.02
C LYS A 77 6.32 13.32 -1.32
N ALA A 78 7.21 12.40 -1.68
CA ALA A 78 7.07 11.52 -2.85
C ALA A 78 5.80 10.68 -2.75
N LEU A 79 5.59 10.00 -1.62
CA LEU A 79 4.37 9.23 -1.35
C LEU A 79 3.10 10.08 -1.48
N TYR A 80 3.06 11.26 -0.85
CA TYR A 80 1.88 12.12 -0.90
C TYR A 80 1.65 12.76 -2.27
N THR A 81 2.71 12.99 -3.03
CA THR A 81 2.61 13.41 -4.44
C THR A 81 1.96 12.31 -5.27
N TYR A 82 2.40 11.07 -5.12
CA TYR A 82 1.77 9.92 -5.77
C TYR A 82 0.30 9.77 -5.41
N ALA A 83 -0.04 9.84 -4.11
CA ALA A 83 -1.42 9.70 -3.64
C ALA A 83 -2.38 10.77 -4.22
N LYS A 84 -1.84 11.94 -4.59
CA LYS A 84 -2.60 13.06 -5.20
C LYS A 84 -2.56 13.07 -6.73
N THR A 85 -1.81 12.17 -7.36
CA THR A 85 -1.65 12.09 -8.81
C THR A 85 -2.63 11.08 -9.41
N GLU A 86 -3.22 11.39 -10.57
CA GLU A 86 -4.10 10.47 -11.29
C GLU A 86 -3.33 9.28 -11.90
N PRO A 87 -3.92 8.07 -11.96
CA PRO A 87 -5.29 7.75 -11.55
C PRO A 87 -5.49 7.49 -10.04
N HIS A 88 -4.43 7.48 -9.22
CA HIS A 88 -4.53 7.08 -7.81
C HIS A 88 -5.53 7.92 -7.02
N TYR A 89 -5.51 9.24 -7.20
CA TYR A 89 -6.39 10.16 -6.46
C TYR A 89 -7.89 9.87 -6.69
N SER A 90 -8.32 9.77 -7.94
CA SER A 90 -9.72 9.43 -8.26
C SER A 90 -10.10 8.00 -7.85
N ILE A 91 -9.14 7.06 -7.89
CA ILE A 91 -9.32 5.71 -7.36
C ILE A 91 -9.62 5.77 -5.87
N MET A 92 -8.75 6.37 -5.04
CA MET A 92 -8.95 6.49 -3.60
C MET A 92 -10.30 7.13 -3.28
N THR A 93 -10.59 8.26 -3.93
CA THR A 93 -11.85 9.00 -3.72
C THR A 93 -13.07 8.12 -4.00
N SER A 94 -13.07 7.38 -5.11
CA SER A 94 -14.20 6.52 -5.48
C SER A 94 -14.36 5.28 -4.60
N LEU A 95 -13.28 4.81 -3.97
CA LEU A 95 -13.30 3.60 -3.15
C LEU A 95 -13.69 3.87 -1.70
N ARG A 96 -13.67 5.13 -1.25
CA ARG A 96 -14.07 5.52 0.13
C ARG A 96 -15.45 4.99 0.50
N ALA A 97 -16.44 5.13 -0.38
CA ALA A 97 -17.83 4.72 -0.10
C ALA A 97 -18.03 3.20 0.04
N VAL A 98 -17.11 2.38 -0.46
CA VAL A 98 -17.23 0.91 -0.44
C VAL A 98 -16.22 0.24 0.49
N THR A 99 -15.32 1.03 1.08
CA THR A 99 -14.32 0.55 2.05
C THR A 99 -14.95 0.52 3.43
N LYS A 100 -14.95 -0.66 4.06
CA LYS A 100 -15.48 -0.87 5.41
C LYS A 100 -14.47 -0.49 6.47
N THR A 101 -13.23 -0.97 6.31
CA THR A 101 -12.11 -0.62 7.19
C THR A 101 -10.86 -0.41 6.36
N SER A 102 -10.00 0.49 6.86
CA SER A 102 -8.67 0.73 6.30
C SER A 102 -7.71 1.01 7.42
N THR A 103 -6.56 0.33 7.42
CA THR A 103 -5.47 0.57 8.36
C THR A 103 -4.20 0.84 7.58
N PHE A 104 -3.47 1.86 7.98
CA PHE A 104 -2.20 2.26 7.39
C PHE A 104 -1.16 2.39 8.49
N VAL A 105 0.04 1.89 8.23
CA VAL A 105 1.19 2.07 9.12
C VAL A 105 2.38 2.56 8.30
N PHE A 106 3.14 3.48 8.89
CA PHE A 106 4.27 4.15 8.27
C PHE A 106 5.48 4.03 9.18
N TRP A 107 6.64 3.72 8.60
CA TRP A 107 7.90 3.66 9.34
C TRP A 107 9.08 3.88 8.40
N GLU A 108 10.24 4.23 8.95
CA GLU A 108 11.46 4.43 8.17
C GLU A 108 12.41 3.23 8.36
N VAL A 109 13.16 2.93 7.29
CA VAL A 109 14.17 1.87 7.25
C VAL A 109 15.34 2.32 6.38
N GLY A 110 16.50 1.68 6.54
CA GLY A 110 17.58 1.79 5.57
C GLY A 110 17.20 1.15 4.23
N ALA A 111 17.66 1.72 3.13
CA ALA A 111 17.44 1.17 1.79
C ALA A 111 18.00 -0.25 1.63
N ASP A 112 19.06 -0.59 2.37
CA ASP A 112 19.66 -1.92 2.47
C ASP A 112 18.76 -2.97 3.14
N GLN A 113 17.69 -2.53 3.81
CA GLN A 113 16.70 -3.42 4.44
C GLN A 113 15.54 -3.78 3.49
N LEU A 114 15.53 -3.26 2.25
CA LEU A 114 14.55 -3.63 1.24
C LEU A 114 14.93 -4.95 0.53
N PRO A 115 13.95 -5.79 0.14
CA PRO A 115 12.52 -5.62 0.30
C PRO A 115 12.02 -5.95 1.71
N ILE A 116 11.00 -5.23 2.16
CA ILE A 116 10.31 -5.55 3.42
C ILE A 116 9.55 -6.86 3.30
N ASP A 117 9.69 -7.74 4.29
CA ASP A 117 8.94 -8.99 4.38
C ASP A 117 7.46 -8.76 4.72
N TRP A 118 6.58 -9.56 4.10
CA TRP A 118 5.14 -9.44 4.28
C TRP A 118 4.66 -9.85 5.68
N ALA A 119 5.37 -10.71 6.40
CA ALA A 119 5.03 -11.06 7.78
C ALA A 119 5.30 -9.86 8.70
N ASP A 120 6.43 -9.16 8.57
CA ASP A 120 6.70 -7.93 9.32
C ASP A 120 5.64 -6.85 9.02
N ALA A 121 5.37 -6.60 7.75
CA ALA A 121 4.34 -5.62 7.34
C ALA A 121 2.96 -5.95 7.93
N LYS A 122 2.55 -7.23 7.93
CA LYS A 122 1.27 -7.66 8.51
C LYS A 122 1.26 -7.55 10.03
N ASN A 123 2.36 -7.84 10.71
CA ASN A 123 2.47 -7.69 12.16
C ASN A 123 2.31 -6.23 12.58
N ARG A 124 2.97 -5.31 11.87
CA ARG A 124 2.82 -3.86 12.09
C ARG A 124 1.40 -3.38 11.85
N ILE A 125 0.75 -3.85 10.79
CA ILE A 125 -0.66 -3.53 10.53
C ILE A 125 -1.56 -4.07 11.65
N ALA A 126 -1.36 -5.32 12.09
CA ALA A 126 -2.16 -5.92 13.15
C ALA A 126 -1.99 -5.18 14.48
N GLU A 127 -0.79 -4.70 14.78
CA GLU A 127 -0.55 -3.82 15.92
C GLU A 127 -1.29 -2.49 15.79
N GLN A 128 -1.19 -1.83 14.64
CA GLN A 128 -1.93 -0.59 14.39
C GLN A 128 -3.46 -0.79 14.51
N GLN A 129 -3.98 -1.92 14.04
CA GLN A 129 -5.40 -2.26 14.20
C GLN A 129 -5.83 -2.37 15.66
N ARG A 130 -4.96 -2.88 16.54
CA ARG A 130 -5.23 -2.95 17.98
C ARG A 130 -5.25 -1.56 18.61
N LEU A 131 -4.30 -0.70 18.24
CA LEU A 131 -4.23 0.69 18.70
C LEU A 131 -5.47 1.49 18.25
N ASP A 132 -5.82 1.42 16.96
CA ASP A 132 -7.00 2.08 16.39
C ASP A 132 -8.33 1.64 17.05
N ALA A 133 -8.36 0.44 17.64
CA ALA A 133 -9.51 -0.11 18.35
C ALA A 133 -9.56 0.30 19.83
N ALA A 134 -8.41 0.58 20.44
CA ALA A 134 -8.33 1.06 21.82
C ALA A 134 -8.68 2.55 21.96
N ASP A 135 -8.49 3.33 20.89
CA ASP A 135 -8.78 4.77 20.85
C ASP A 135 -10.26 5.11 20.52
N LYS A 136 -11.13 4.11 20.43
CA LYS A 136 -12.57 4.26 20.10
C LYS A 136 -13.46 3.98 21.30
#